data_AF-A0A8D8BQ22-F1
#
_entry.id   AF-A0A8D8BQ22-F1
#
_cell.length_a   1.000
_cell.length_b   1.000
_cell.length_c   1.000
_cell.angle_alpha   90.00
_cell.angle_beta   90.00
_cell.angle_gamma   90.00
#
_symmetry.space_group_name_H-M   'P 1'
#
loop_
_entity.id
_entity.type
_entity.pdbx_description
1 polymer ?
#
loop_
_entity_poly.entity_id
_entity_poly.type
_entity_poly.pdbx_seq_one_letter_code
_entity_poly.pdbx_strand_id
1 'polypeptide(L)'
;PLPQDIEVDQLKSIIHPEYSNRYKTSDIALFKLVNAAVLGYSVRPVCLPIGIPNPTIPVRLYIAGWGVNEKGTTFDVLRHGSVDHLPLEKCVPGIQNLLSRKSLN
;
A
#
# COMPACT_ATOMS: atom_id res chain seq x y z
N PRO A 1 18.06 11.02 9.32
CA PRO A 1 18.44 10.22 10.52
C PRO A 1 18.98 8.86 10.07
N LEU A 2 19.74 8.16 10.91
CA LEU A 2 20.02 6.73 10.70
C LEU A 2 18.72 5.92 10.66
N PRO A 3 18.73 4.67 10.16
CA PRO A 3 17.58 3.78 10.28
C PRO A 3 17.07 3.72 11.73
N GLN A 4 15.75 3.82 11.87
CA GLN A 4 15.07 3.82 13.16
C GLN A 4 14.19 2.57 13.21
N ASP A 5 14.47 1.69 14.15
CA ASP A 5 13.61 0.55 14.48
C ASP A 5 12.73 0.95 15.66
N ILE A 6 11.44 1.17 15.40
CA ILE A 6 10.48 1.65 16.40
C ILE A 6 9.32 0.68 16.42
N GLU A 7 9.05 0.12 17.59
CA GLU A 7 7.95 -0.82 17.78
C GLU A 7 6.59 -0.18 17.50
N VAL A 8 5.66 -1.03 17.05
CA VAL A 8 4.25 -0.68 16.90
C VAL A 8 3.53 -0.89 18.22
N ASP A 9 2.77 0.11 18.66
CA ASP A 9 1.82 0.02 19.76
C ASP A 9 0.61 -0.80 19.31
N GLN A 10 0.65 -2.11 19.55
CA GLN A 10 -0.38 -3.04 19.11
C GLN A 10 -1.77 -2.71 19.69
N LEU A 11 -1.82 -2.20 20.93
CA LEU A 11 -3.06 -1.82 21.61
C LEU A 11 -3.72 -0.59 20.99
N LYS A 12 -2.95 0.23 20.25
CA LYS A 12 -3.44 1.42 19.55
C LYS A 12 -3.44 1.27 18.03
N SER A 13 -3.29 0.04 17.52
CA SER A 13 -3.53 -0.26 16.12
C SER A 13 -5.02 -0.25 15.81
N ILE A 14 -5.38 0.27 14.64
CA ILE A 14 -6.78 0.44 14.22
C ILE A 14 -6.96 -0.26 12.88
N ILE A 15 -7.71 -1.35 12.88
CA ILE A 15 -8.17 -2.03 11.66
C ILE A 15 -9.43 -1.32 11.17
N HIS A 16 -9.58 -1.14 9.85
CA HIS A 16 -10.81 -0.57 9.32
C HIS A 16 -12.03 -1.41 9.75
N PRO A 17 -13.09 -0.81 10.32
CA PRO A 17 -14.21 -1.56 10.91
C PRO A 17 -14.96 -2.43 9.89
N GLU A 18 -14.91 -2.06 8.61
CA GLU A 18 -15.53 -2.80 7.50
C GLU A 18 -14.55 -3.70 6.73
N TYR A 19 -13.35 -3.96 7.26
CA TYR A 19 -12.40 -4.84 6.60
C TYR A 19 -13.00 -6.24 6.37
N SER A 20 -12.89 -6.74 5.14
CA SER A 20 -13.27 -8.11 4.81
C SER A 20 -12.18 -8.81 4.02
N ASN A 21 -11.53 -9.79 4.64
CA ASN A 21 -10.57 -10.65 3.93
C ASN A 21 -11.25 -11.49 2.82
N ARG A 22 -12.52 -11.87 3.01
CA ARG A 22 -13.29 -12.65 2.04
C ARG A 22 -13.57 -11.84 0.77
N TYR A 23 -14.01 -10.60 0.94
CA TYR A 23 -14.39 -9.73 -0.18
C TYR A 23 -13.25 -8.80 -0.64
N LYS A 24 -12.12 -8.80 0.06
CA LYS A 24 -10.97 -7.91 -0.18
C LYS A 24 -11.37 -6.43 -0.17
N THR A 25 -12.30 -6.08 0.71
CA THR A 25 -12.81 -4.71 0.88
C THR A 25 -12.20 -4.05 2.10
N SER A 26 -12.07 -2.72 2.03
CA SER A 26 -11.58 -1.87 3.11
C SER A 26 -10.24 -2.34 3.69
N ASP A 27 -9.33 -2.76 2.79
CA ASP A 27 -8.00 -3.28 3.12
C ASP A 27 -7.04 -2.14 3.50
N ILE A 28 -7.24 -1.61 4.71
CA ILE A 28 -6.43 -0.54 5.29
C ILE A 28 -6.44 -0.64 6.82
N ALA A 29 -5.31 -0.28 7.44
CA ALA A 29 -5.16 -0.18 8.88
C ALA A 29 -4.20 0.97 9.23
N LEU A 30 -4.31 1.48 10.47
CA LEU A 30 -3.40 2.46 11.04
C LEU A 30 -2.58 1.80 12.16
N PHE A 31 -1.27 1.97 12.11
CA PHE A 31 -0.36 1.53 13.16
C PHE A 31 0.21 2.75 13.89
N LYS A 32 -0.02 2.82 15.20
CA LYS A 32 0.62 3.83 16.05
C LYS A 32 1.99 3.33 16.49
N LEU A 33 3.04 4.13 16.29
CA LEU A 33 4.36 3.83 16.83
C LEU A 33 4.37 4.09 18.34
N VAL A 34 5.16 3.31 19.11
CA VAL A 34 5.31 3.53 20.55
C VAL A 34 5.96 4.88 20.87
N ASN A 35 6.86 5.34 19.98
CA ASN A 35 7.52 6.64 20.03
C ASN A 35 7.41 7.34 18.68
N ALA A 36 7.43 8.67 18.69
CA ALA A 36 7.47 9.44 17.44
C ALA A 36 8.78 9.17 16.68
N ALA A 37 8.69 8.92 15.37
CA ALA A 37 9.85 8.82 14.51
C ALA A 37 10.54 10.19 14.40
N VAL A 38 11.87 10.20 14.47
CA VAL A 38 12.67 11.40 14.20
C VAL A 38 12.59 11.68 12.70
N LEU A 39 12.03 12.82 12.32
CA LEU A 39 11.93 13.25 10.93
C LEU A 39 13.27 13.78 10.42
N GLY A 40 13.48 13.71 9.10
CA GLY A 40 14.66 14.30 8.47
C GLY A 40 14.69 14.08 6.97
N TYR A 41 15.89 14.04 6.38
CA TYR A 41 16.02 13.81 4.94
C TYR A 41 15.51 12.43 4.50
N SER A 42 15.87 11.38 5.26
CA SER A 42 15.53 9.98 4.97
C SER A 42 14.17 9.51 5.55
N VAL A 43 13.51 10.31 6.39
CA VAL A 43 12.25 9.93 7.07
C VAL A 43 11.30 11.12 6.98
N ARG A 44 10.23 10.98 6.18
CA ARG A 44 9.22 12.01 5.95
C ARG A 44 7.84 11.36 5.76
N PRO A 45 6.76 11.99 6.24
CA PRO A 45 5.41 11.51 5.98
C PRO A 45 5.04 11.70 4.50
N VAL A 46 4.13 10.86 4.01
CA VAL A 46 3.47 11.04 2.72
C VAL A 46 2.23 11.93 2.88
N CYS A 47 1.85 12.66 1.83
CA CYS A 47 0.62 13.44 1.82
C CYS A 47 -0.60 12.53 1.60
N LEU A 48 -1.70 12.80 2.32
CA LEU A 48 -2.99 12.16 2.10
C LEU A 48 -3.93 13.11 1.31
N PRO A 49 -4.81 12.60 0.44
CA PRO A 49 -5.78 13.41 -0.31
C PRO A 49 -6.99 13.78 0.57
N ILE A 50 -6.76 14.59 1.62
CA ILE A 50 -7.80 14.98 2.58
C ILE A 50 -8.66 16.11 1.98
N GLY A 51 -9.99 15.97 2.08
CA GLY A 51 -10.94 17.03 1.70
C GLY A 51 -11.11 17.22 0.19
N ILE A 52 -10.55 16.33 -0.63
CA ILE A 52 -10.67 16.38 -2.09
C ILE A 52 -11.58 15.21 -2.52
N PRO A 53 -12.87 15.44 -2.78
CA PRO A 53 -13.71 14.42 -3.40
C PRO A 53 -13.19 14.14 -4.81
N ASN A 54 -12.79 12.90 -5.08
CA ASN A 54 -12.20 12.44 -6.34
C ASN A 54 -10.90 13.21 -6.73
N PRO A 55 -9.78 12.96 -6.04
CA PRO A 55 -8.52 13.62 -6.35
C PRO A 55 -8.11 13.34 -7.80
N THR A 56 -7.58 14.37 -8.47
CA THR A 56 -7.04 14.22 -9.82
C THR A 56 -5.90 13.21 -9.79
N ILE A 57 -6.01 12.19 -10.64
CA ILE A 57 -5.00 11.15 -10.72
C ILE A 57 -3.79 11.72 -11.48
N PRO A 58 -2.58 11.67 -10.91
CA PRO A 58 -1.38 12.11 -11.59
C PRO A 58 -1.16 11.34 -12.90
N VAL A 59 -0.57 12.01 -13.89
CA VAL A 59 -0.22 11.41 -15.19
C VAL A 59 0.72 10.21 -15.02
N ARG A 60 1.53 10.19 -13.96
CA ARG A 60 2.46 9.11 -13.65
C ARG A 60 2.36 8.72 -12.18
N LEU A 61 2.14 7.45 -11.92
CA LEU A 61 2.12 6.87 -10.57
C LEU A 61 3.44 6.12 -10.33
N TYR A 62 3.84 6.03 -9.06
CA TYR A 62 5.01 5.26 -8.66
C TYR A 62 4.63 4.25 -7.59
N ILE A 63 5.14 3.04 -7.75
CA ILE A 63 5.12 2.00 -6.73
C ILE A 63 6.55 1.78 -6.24
N ALA A 64 6.74 1.55 -4.95
CA ALA A 64 8.04 1.30 -4.36
C ALA A 64 7.96 0.20 -3.30
N GLY A 65 9.03 -0.59 -3.16
CA GLY A 65 9.12 -1.64 -2.15
C GLY A 65 10.31 -2.57 -2.36
N TRP A 66 10.43 -3.55 -1.49
CA TRP A 66 11.42 -4.64 -1.51
C TRP A 66 10.82 -5.98 -1.96
N GLY A 67 9.65 -5.92 -2.60
CA GLY A 67 8.89 -7.10 -3.00
C GLY A 67 9.61 -8.00 -4.01
N VAL A 68 9.02 -9.15 -4.25
CA VAL A 68 9.50 -10.17 -5.18
C VAL A 68 9.14 -9.79 -6.62
N ASN A 69 10.08 -9.92 -7.57
CA ASN A 69 9.77 -9.72 -8.99
C ASN A 69 9.07 -10.93 -9.63
N GLU A 70 8.73 -10.82 -10.91
CA GLU A 70 8.10 -11.87 -11.70
C GLU A 70 8.92 -13.17 -11.80
N LYS A 71 10.21 -13.12 -11.47
CA LYS A 71 11.14 -14.26 -11.48
C LYS A 71 11.37 -14.86 -10.10
N GLY A 72 10.65 -14.41 -9.07
CA GLY A 72 10.84 -14.91 -7.71
C GLY A 72 12.07 -14.31 -7.00
N THR A 73 12.70 -13.27 -7.55
CA THR A 73 13.87 -12.62 -6.96
C THR A 73 13.46 -11.56 -5.93
N THR A 74 14.06 -11.61 -4.74
CA THR A 74 13.96 -10.58 -3.70
C THR A 74 15.08 -9.54 -3.85
N PHE A 75 14.89 -8.37 -3.27
CA PHE A 75 15.89 -7.30 -3.30
C PHE A 75 16.12 -6.73 -1.90
N ASP A 76 17.39 -6.58 -1.51
CA ASP A 76 17.78 -5.91 -0.24
C ASP A 76 17.80 -4.38 -0.37
N VAL A 77 17.74 -3.89 -1.61
CA VAL A 77 17.72 -2.46 -1.93
C VAL A 77 16.33 -2.07 -2.42
N LEU A 78 15.82 -0.95 -1.90
CA LEU A 78 14.52 -0.40 -2.29
C LEU A 78 14.47 -0.21 -3.80
N ARG A 79 13.44 -0.76 -4.43
CA ARG A 79 13.14 -0.53 -5.85
C ARG A 79 11.89 0.33 -5.99
N HIS A 80 11.78 1.00 -7.13
CA HIS A 80 10.56 1.68 -7.53
C HIS A 80 10.34 1.54 -9.04
N GLY A 81 9.10 1.68 -9.46
CA GLY A 81 8.70 1.64 -10.87
C GLY A 81 7.57 2.62 -11.14
N SER A 82 7.50 3.14 -12.36
CA SER A 82 6.37 3.93 -12.82
C SER A 82 5.27 3.02 -13.37
N VAL A 83 4.02 3.32 -13.03
CA VAL A 83 2.85 2.64 -13.57
C VAL A 83 1.86 3.65 -14.12
N ASP A 84 1.11 3.21 -15.13
CA ASP A 84 0.02 4.00 -15.69
C ASP A 84 -1.28 3.74 -14.92
N HIS A 85 -2.10 4.78 -14.82
CA HIS A 85 -3.43 4.62 -14.27
C HIS A 85 -4.32 3.79 -15.21
N LEU A 86 -4.91 2.72 -14.68
CA LEU A 86 -5.90 1.92 -15.39
C LEU A 86 -7.30 2.25 -14.85
N PRO A 87 -8.21 2.81 -15.69
CA PRO A 87 -9.59 3.08 -15.27
C PRO A 87 -10.31 1.83 -14.72
N LEU A 88 -11.18 2.03 -13.74
CA LEU A 88 -11.84 0.96 -13.00
C LEU A 88 -12.63 0.01 -13.91
N GLU A 89 -13.27 0.56 -14.95
CA GLU A 89 -14.06 -0.19 -15.92
C GLU A 89 -13.21 -1.20 -16.70
N LYS A 90 -11.92 -0.90 -16.91
CA LYS A 90 -10.95 -1.82 -17.52
C LYS A 90 -10.34 -2.77 -16.51
N CYS A 91 -10.25 -2.38 -15.24
CA CYS A 91 -9.65 -3.17 -14.17
C CYS A 91 -10.57 -4.30 -13.66
N VAL A 92 -11.87 -4.01 -13.47
CA VAL A 92 -12.84 -4.94 -12.87
C VAL A 92 -12.89 -6.32 -13.57
N PRO A 93 -12.97 -6.42 -14.91
CA PRO A 93 -12.97 -7.72 -15.58
C PRO A 93 -11.67 -8.51 -15.33
N GLY A 94 -10.54 -7.82 -15.23
CA GLY A 94 -9.24 -8.44 -14.94
C GLY A 94 -9.18 -9.05 -13.54
N ILE A 95 -9.67 -8.32 -12.53
CA ILE A 95 -9.72 -8.79 -11.14
C ILE A 95 -10.65 -10.00 -11.01
N GLN A 96 -11.82 -9.97 -11.63
CA GLN A 96 -12.77 -11.09 -11.60
C GLN A 96 -12.11 -12.38 -12.12
N ASN A 97 -11.41 -12.31 -13.25
CA ASN A 97 -10.67 -13.45 -13.80
C ASN A 97 -9.57 -13.98 -12.86
N LEU A 98 -8.85 -13.08 -12.16
CA LEU A 98 -7.83 -13.47 -11.19
C LEU A 98 -8.41 -14.14 -9.94
N LEU A 99 -9.56 -13.65 -9.45
CA LEU A 99 -10.25 -14.23 -8.30
C LEU A 99 -10.87 -15.59 -8.65
N SER A 100 -11.48 -15.75 -9.82
CA SER A 100 -12.03 -17.03 -10.29
C SER A 100 -10.97 -18.12 -10.42
N ARG A 101 -9.75 -17.76 -10.88
CA ARG A 101 -8.62 -18.70 -10.97
C ARG A 101 -8.09 -19.16 -9.62
N LYS A 102 -8.11 -18.28 -8.60
CA LYS A 102 -7.72 -18.65 -7.22
C LYS A 102 -8.76 -19.48 -6.49
N SER A 103 -10.03 -19.48 -6.92
CA SER A 103 -11.09 -20.32 -6.35
C SER A 103 -11.09 -21.77 -6.86
N LEU A 104 -10.32 -22.07 -7.91
CA LEU A 104 -10.22 -23.39 -8.54
C LEU A 104 -8.95 -24.16 -8.13
N ASN A 105 -8.11 -23.56 -7.27
CA ASN A 105 -6.90 -24.17 -6.70
C ASN A 105 -7.03 -24.27 -5.18
#